data_AF-A0A7J3NPH5-F1
#
_entry.id   AF-A0A7J3NPH5-F1
#
_cell.length_a   1.000
_cell.length_b   1.000
_cell.length_c   1.000
_cell.angle_alpha   90.00
_cell.angle_beta   90.00
_cell.angle_gamma   90.00
#
_symmetry.space_group_name_H-M   'P 1'
#
loop_
_entity.id
_entity.type
_entity.pdbx_description
1 polymer ?
#
loop_
_entity_poly.entity_id
_entity_poly.type
_entity_poly.pdbx_seq_one_letter_code
_entity_poly.pdbx_strand_id
1 'polypeptide(L)'
;MLKTNPHDHTLFKIYLNELERLAVSAGFEVVDKIVQTRTKPKTNFLIGRGKVKELKELVKTLNVDYVIFYNSLSSRQKLFLSIELKCEVIDRYELTLMIFENSAQDNISKLQIEYAWLRKLTPFFKLEASIKYKGEHPFFRSMGEYAFYKKLNMVKRKEKTIRLSLEKLVWERLRQIDERKKLGIPTIVLAGMYNAGKTALFNAICGCNKPVSDSPFTTLSSKYQLSEIESQKTFFVDTIGFVVDLDPMLIESFKLNILDLRSADIVILLVALDDPLEIIELKFKESIKILKNIGVEEKRIIIAMNKADLLNGEKRAALSLFLTSLLSGFEWCFVSAKEKEYSSLLSLITKKLQELNRPQSPPQTASMFISRRTFQSSSS
;
A
#
# COMPACT_ATOMS: atom_id res chain seq x y z
N MET A 1 15.29 9.11 -11.66
CA MET A 1 15.04 9.39 -10.22
C MET A 1 15.77 10.64 -9.76
N LEU A 2 15.12 11.47 -8.94
CA LEU A 2 15.77 12.55 -8.19
C LEU A 2 16.14 12.04 -6.78
N LYS A 3 17.43 12.10 -6.44
CA LYS A 3 17.95 11.81 -5.10
C LYS A 3 18.08 13.11 -4.31
N THR A 4 17.28 13.26 -3.25
CA THR A 4 17.30 14.45 -2.39
C THR A 4 18.28 14.36 -1.23
N ASN A 5 18.59 13.15 -0.76
CA ASN A 5 19.61 12.91 0.26
C ASN A 5 20.96 12.56 -0.42
N PRO A 6 21.97 13.44 -0.38
CA PRO A 6 23.27 13.18 -1.01
C PRO A 6 24.00 11.96 -0.44
N HIS A 7 23.81 11.67 0.86
CA HIS A 7 24.46 10.58 1.60
C HIS A 7 23.78 9.22 1.43
N ASP A 8 22.70 9.15 0.65
CA ASP A 8 22.10 7.87 0.28
C ASP A 8 22.95 7.20 -0.82
N HIS A 9 23.80 6.24 -0.43
CA HIS A 9 24.69 5.52 -1.35
C HIS A 9 24.11 4.18 -1.83
N THR A 10 23.14 3.61 -1.11
CA THR A 10 22.65 2.24 -1.32
C THR A 10 21.14 2.16 -1.50
N LEU A 11 20.34 2.94 -0.76
CA LEU A 11 18.87 2.87 -0.81
C LEU A 11 18.32 3.28 -2.18
N PHE A 12 18.92 4.29 -2.82
CA PHE A 12 18.49 4.71 -4.16
C PHE A 12 18.57 3.58 -5.19
N LYS A 13 19.54 2.65 -5.06
CA LYS A 13 19.67 1.50 -5.95
C LYS A 13 18.52 0.52 -5.74
N ILE A 14 18.15 0.29 -4.48
CA ILE A 14 17.01 -0.56 -4.11
C ILE A 14 15.73 0.02 -4.72
N TYR A 15 15.50 1.33 -4.54
CA TYR A 15 14.33 2.02 -5.09
C TYR A 15 14.27 2.04 -6.62
N LEU A 16 15.41 2.14 -7.31
CA LEU A 16 15.45 2.05 -8.77
C LEU A 16 15.20 0.64 -9.30
N ASN A 17 15.77 -0.37 -8.64
CA ASN A 17 15.49 -1.76 -8.99
C ASN A 17 14.01 -2.09 -8.74
N GLU A 18 13.44 -1.55 -7.68
CA GLU A 18 12.00 -1.65 -7.41
C GLU A 18 11.16 -0.97 -8.51
N LEU A 19 11.54 0.23 -8.94
CA LEU A 19 10.84 0.92 -10.03
C LEU A 19 10.91 0.14 -11.34
N GLU A 20 12.06 -0.45 -11.65
CA GLU A 20 12.24 -1.31 -12.82
C GLU A 20 11.33 -2.53 -12.75
N ARG A 21 11.26 -3.22 -11.60
CA ARG A 21 10.34 -4.36 -11.41
C ARG A 21 8.88 -3.95 -11.66
N LEU A 22 8.48 -2.78 -11.15
CA LEU A 22 7.14 -2.23 -11.41
C LEU A 22 6.94 -1.93 -12.90
N ALA A 23 7.93 -1.33 -13.57
CA ALA A 23 7.86 -0.99 -15.00
C ALA A 23 7.71 -2.25 -15.86
N VAL A 24 8.54 -3.27 -15.61
CA VAL A 24 8.46 -4.56 -16.30
C VAL A 24 7.10 -5.23 -16.05
N SER A 25 6.59 -5.18 -14.81
CA SER A 25 5.27 -5.74 -14.49
C SER A 25 4.10 -5.00 -15.15
N ALA A 26 4.29 -3.73 -15.53
CA ALA A 26 3.31 -2.97 -16.31
C ALA A 26 3.44 -3.22 -17.83
N GLY A 27 4.42 -4.03 -18.25
CA GLY A 27 4.67 -4.33 -19.67
C GLY A 27 5.66 -3.40 -20.35
N PHE A 28 6.40 -2.56 -19.60
CA PHE A 28 7.42 -1.68 -20.16
C PHE A 28 8.77 -2.39 -20.29
N GLU A 29 9.49 -2.10 -21.36
CA GLU A 29 10.91 -2.42 -21.50
C GLU A 29 11.76 -1.23 -21.01
N VAL A 30 12.67 -1.49 -20.06
CA VAL A 30 13.51 -0.44 -19.48
C VAL A 30 14.83 -0.33 -20.26
N VAL A 31 14.96 0.72 -21.07
CA VAL A 31 16.13 0.95 -21.93
C VAL A 31 17.28 1.71 -21.26
N ASP A 32 16.98 2.54 -20.25
CA ASP A 32 18.00 3.33 -19.54
C ASP A 32 17.52 3.73 -18.12
N LYS A 33 18.47 3.99 -17.20
CA LYS A 33 18.22 4.41 -15.82
C LYS A 33 19.04 5.64 -15.46
N ILE A 34 18.34 6.72 -15.17
CA ILE A 34 18.97 8.01 -14.93
C ILE A 34 18.73 8.50 -13.50
N VAL A 35 19.81 8.94 -12.85
CA VAL A 35 19.77 9.51 -11.50
C VAL A 35 20.33 10.92 -11.51
N GLN A 36 19.66 11.82 -10.79
CA GLN A 36 20.21 13.14 -10.47
C GLN A 36 20.19 13.36 -8.96
N THR A 37 21.32 13.76 -8.39
CA THR A 37 21.39 14.16 -6.99
C THR A 37 21.20 15.67 -6.86
N ARG A 38 20.20 16.11 -6.08
CA ARG A 38 19.97 17.53 -5.75
C ARG A 38 19.26 17.65 -4.42
N THR A 39 19.66 18.61 -3.59
CA THR A 39 19.06 18.85 -2.27
C THR A 39 17.59 19.26 -2.31
N LYS A 40 17.14 19.95 -3.37
CA LYS A 40 15.75 20.39 -3.53
C LYS A 40 15.22 20.14 -4.95
N PRO A 41 13.96 19.68 -5.08
CA PRO A 41 13.30 19.53 -6.36
C PRO A 41 13.05 20.89 -7.02
N LYS A 42 13.08 20.94 -8.36
CA LYS A 42 12.71 22.12 -9.14
C LYS A 42 11.20 22.17 -9.37
N THR A 43 10.64 23.37 -9.25
CA THR A 43 9.19 23.62 -9.36
C THR A 43 8.58 23.18 -10.69
N ASN A 44 9.30 23.38 -11.81
CA ASN A 44 8.75 23.10 -13.14
C ASN A 44 9.13 21.72 -13.70
N PHE A 45 10.21 21.08 -13.23
CA PHE A 45 10.73 19.86 -13.88
C PHE A 45 11.11 18.75 -12.90
N LEU A 46 11.02 18.97 -11.59
CA LEU A 46 11.61 18.13 -10.53
C LEU A 46 13.16 18.12 -10.58
N ILE A 47 13.72 17.82 -11.74
CA ILE A 47 15.15 17.79 -12.08
C ILE A 47 15.67 19.13 -12.62
N GLY A 48 16.99 19.24 -12.79
CA GLY A 48 17.64 20.44 -13.32
C GLY A 48 17.50 20.56 -14.84
N ARG A 49 17.50 21.80 -15.37
CA ARG A 49 17.37 22.07 -16.82
C ARG A 49 18.41 21.36 -17.69
N GLY A 50 19.66 21.26 -17.24
CA GLY A 50 20.69 20.51 -17.97
C GLY A 50 20.32 19.04 -18.14
N LYS A 51 19.76 18.42 -17.09
CA LYS A 51 19.32 17.02 -17.11
C LYS A 51 18.08 16.81 -17.98
N VAL A 52 17.20 17.81 -18.07
CA VAL A 52 16.06 17.80 -19.00
C VAL A 52 16.55 17.81 -20.45
N LYS A 53 17.59 18.58 -20.78
CA LYS A 53 18.19 18.58 -22.12
C LYS A 53 18.81 17.22 -22.46
N GLU A 54 19.58 16.66 -21.53
CA GLU A 54 20.18 15.32 -21.67
C GLU A 54 19.09 14.25 -21.89
N LEU A 55 18.03 14.26 -21.08
CA LEU A 55 16.88 13.37 -21.26
C LEU A 55 16.21 13.54 -22.63
N LYS A 56 16.05 14.77 -23.11
CA LYS A 56 15.45 15.05 -24.42
C LYS A 56 16.27 14.46 -25.57
N GLU A 57 17.60 14.48 -25.45
CA GLU A 57 18.50 13.87 -26.43
C GLU A 57 18.40 12.34 -26.39
N LEU A 58 18.36 11.75 -25.18
CA LEU A 58 18.19 10.31 -25.01
C LEU A 58 16.84 9.81 -25.52
N VAL A 59 15.74 10.51 -25.20
CA VAL A 59 14.38 10.18 -25.70
C VAL A 59 14.35 10.13 -27.22
N LYS A 60 15.01 11.07 -27.89
CA LYS A 60 15.09 11.09 -29.36
C LYS A 60 15.98 9.98 -29.92
N THR A 61 17.12 9.73 -29.28
CA THR A 61 18.13 8.77 -29.77
C THR A 61 17.64 7.33 -29.62
N LEU A 62 16.99 7.04 -28.49
CA LEU A 62 16.48 5.72 -28.14
C LEU A 62 15.01 5.52 -28.53
N ASN A 63 14.36 6.53 -29.12
CA ASN A 63 12.95 6.53 -29.50
C ASN A 63 12.02 6.08 -28.35
N VAL A 64 12.12 6.77 -27.21
CA VAL A 64 11.43 6.40 -25.97
C VAL A 64 10.00 6.94 -25.94
N ASP A 65 9.02 6.07 -25.72
CA ASP A 65 7.60 6.44 -25.60
C ASP A 65 7.24 7.04 -24.23
N TYR A 66 7.85 6.49 -23.15
CA TYR A 66 7.54 6.83 -21.76
C TYR A 66 8.78 7.18 -20.95
N VAL A 67 8.71 8.27 -20.21
CA VAL A 67 9.68 8.60 -19.16
C VAL A 67 9.03 8.42 -17.79
N ILE A 68 9.55 7.45 -17.04
CA ILE A 68 9.02 7.05 -15.73
C ILE A 68 9.85 7.69 -14.61
N PHE A 69 9.19 8.46 -13.75
CA PHE A 69 9.81 9.05 -12.56
C PHE A 69 9.50 8.23 -11.31
N TYR A 70 10.54 7.85 -10.56
CA TYR A 70 10.38 7.27 -9.21
C TYR A 70 9.60 8.19 -8.27
N ASN A 71 9.93 9.49 -8.29
CA ASN A 71 9.34 10.47 -7.38
C ASN A 71 7.96 10.92 -7.90
N SER A 72 7.00 11.16 -7.00
CA SER A 72 5.71 11.72 -7.37
C SER A 72 5.86 13.09 -8.02
N LEU A 73 5.17 13.29 -9.15
CA LEU A 73 5.18 14.53 -9.91
C LEU A 73 3.93 15.36 -9.62
N SER A 74 4.13 16.66 -9.40
CA SER A 74 3.02 17.62 -9.46
C SER A 74 2.50 17.74 -10.90
N SER A 75 1.22 18.11 -11.05
CA SER A 75 0.61 18.36 -12.37
C SER A 75 1.41 19.35 -13.22
N ARG A 76 2.04 20.34 -12.57
CA ARG A 76 2.91 21.31 -13.23
C ARG A 76 4.19 20.67 -13.76
N GLN A 77 4.87 19.87 -12.94
CA GLN A 77 6.09 19.18 -13.34
C GLN A 77 5.82 18.24 -14.50
N LYS A 78 4.77 17.41 -14.40
CA LYS A 78 4.35 16.51 -15.47
C LYS A 78 4.12 17.27 -16.77
N LEU A 79 3.30 18.33 -16.75
CA LEU A 79 2.96 19.10 -17.95
C LEU A 79 4.20 19.69 -18.64
N PHE A 80 5.09 20.35 -17.90
CA PHE A 80 6.29 20.96 -18.49
C PHE A 80 7.30 19.90 -18.97
N LEU A 81 7.43 18.76 -18.27
CA LEU A 81 8.25 17.65 -18.73
C LEU A 81 7.70 17.06 -20.04
N SER A 82 6.40 16.81 -20.13
CA SER A 82 5.75 16.29 -21.36
C SER A 82 5.95 17.24 -22.55
N ILE A 83 5.82 18.55 -22.34
CA ILE A 83 6.06 19.56 -23.39
C ILE A 83 7.52 19.53 -23.87
N GLU A 84 8.48 19.46 -22.94
CA GLU A 84 9.90 19.52 -23.29
C GLU A 84 10.44 18.24 -23.92
N LEU A 85 10.03 17.08 -23.39
CA LEU A 85 10.51 15.76 -23.81
C LEU A 85 9.76 15.24 -25.03
N LYS A 86 8.53 15.70 -25.29
CA LYS A 86 7.66 15.25 -26.38
C LYS A 86 7.34 13.75 -26.32
N CYS A 87 7.26 13.20 -25.11
CA CYS A 87 6.86 11.82 -24.83
C CYS A 87 5.90 11.80 -23.63
N GLU A 88 5.28 10.65 -23.36
CA GLU A 88 4.47 10.49 -22.17
C GLU A 88 5.36 10.49 -20.91
N VAL A 89 4.92 11.20 -19.88
CA VAL A 89 5.65 11.31 -18.62
C VAL A 89 4.74 10.83 -17.52
N ILE A 90 5.14 9.75 -16.86
CA ILE A 90 4.41 9.17 -15.75
C ILE A 90 5.29 9.15 -14.50
N ASP A 91 4.65 9.26 -13.34
CA ASP A 91 5.31 9.00 -12.08
C ASP A 91 5.02 7.59 -11.56
N ARG A 92 5.67 7.25 -10.44
CA ARG A 92 5.52 5.94 -9.81
C ARG A 92 4.10 5.62 -9.39
N TYR A 93 3.33 6.63 -8.96
CA TYR A 93 1.93 6.44 -8.60
C TYR A 93 1.11 6.05 -9.83
N GLU A 94 1.29 6.75 -10.95
CA GLU A 94 0.64 6.43 -12.22
C GLU A 94 1.05 5.05 -12.74
N LEU A 95 2.34 4.72 -12.70
CA LEU A 95 2.82 3.38 -13.04
C LEU A 95 2.14 2.30 -12.20
N THR A 96 2.00 2.55 -10.91
CA THR A 96 1.34 1.62 -9.99
C THR A 96 -0.14 1.43 -10.33
N LEU A 97 -0.86 2.51 -10.68
CA LEU A 97 -2.22 2.43 -11.18
C LEU A 97 -2.33 1.60 -12.46
N MET A 98 -1.38 1.71 -13.39
CA MET A 98 -1.35 0.91 -14.61
C MET A 98 -1.22 -0.60 -14.32
N ILE A 99 -0.35 -0.98 -13.37
CA ILE A 99 -0.25 -2.39 -12.94
C ILE A 99 -1.58 -2.86 -12.35
N PHE A 100 -2.26 -2.00 -11.59
CA PHE A 100 -3.55 -2.35 -11.03
C PHE A 100 -4.65 -2.51 -12.06
N GLU A 101 -4.68 -1.70 -13.12
CA GLU A 101 -5.63 -1.87 -14.21
C GLU A 101 -5.52 -3.27 -14.83
N ASN A 102 -4.28 -3.74 -15.02
CA ASN A 102 -4.01 -5.08 -15.56
C ASN A 102 -4.46 -6.20 -14.60
N SER A 103 -4.37 -5.97 -13.29
CA SER A 103 -4.69 -6.97 -12.26
C SER A 103 -6.16 -6.92 -11.80
N ALA A 104 -6.91 -5.85 -12.08
CA ALA A 104 -8.24 -5.63 -11.54
C ALA A 104 -9.32 -6.48 -12.24
N GLN A 105 -9.70 -7.58 -11.61
CA GLN A 105 -10.75 -8.46 -12.13
C GLN A 105 -12.15 -8.02 -11.69
N ASP A 106 -12.30 -7.55 -10.45
CA ASP A 106 -13.59 -7.20 -9.86
C ASP A 106 -13.98 -5.72 -10.05
N ASN A 107 -15.29 -5.46 -10.04
CA ASN A 107 -15.83 -4.12 -10.27
C ASN A 107 -15.42 -3.11 -9.19
N ILE A 108 -15.22 -3.56 -7.94
CA ILE A 108 -14.84 -2.68 -6.84
C ILE A 108 -13.42 -2.15 -7.07
N SER A 109 -12.48 -3.05 -7.37
CA SER A 109 -11.10 -2.69 -7.73
C SER A 109 -11.07 -1.74 -8.93
N LYS A 110 -11.84 -2.03 -9.99
CA LYS A 110 -11.94 -1.15 -11.17
C LYS A 110 -12.43 0.26 -10.82
N LEU A 111 -13.48 0.37 -9.99
CA LEU A 111 -13.98 1.67 -9.55
C LEU A 111 -12.97 2.44 -8.69
N GLN A 112 -12.21 1.76 -7.82
CA GLN A 112 -11.17 2.39 -7.01
C GLN A 112 -10.03 2.94 -7.88
N ILE A 113 -9.57 2.16 -8.85
CA ILE A 113 -8.50 2.55 -9.78
C ILE A 113 -8.96 3.71 -10.67
N GLU A 114 -10.18 3.64 -11.20
CA GLU A 114 -10.76 4.72 -12.00
C GLU A 114 -10.89 6.02 -11.16
N TYR A 115 -11.35 5.91 -9.92
CA TYR A 115 -11.39 7.05 -9.00
C TYR A 115 -10.00 7.65 -8.76
N ALA A 116 -9.00 6.80 -8.55
CA ALA A 116 -7.62 7.19 -8.33
C ALA A 116 -7.04 7.95 -9.54
N TRP A 117 -7.31 7.47 -10.77
CA TRP A 117 -6.95 8.17 -12.01
C TRP A 117 -7.65 9.52 -12.14
N LEU A 118 -8.96 9.58 -11.91
CA LEU A 118 -9.70 10.84 -12.00
C LEU A 118 -9.16 11.89 -11.03
N ARG A 119 -8.77 11.50 -9.81
CA ARG A 119 -8.12 12.40 -8.84
C ARG A 119 -6.75 12.89 -9.30
N LYS A 120 -5.97 12.04 -9.96
CA LYS A 120 -4.64 12.40 -10.49
C LYS A 120 -4.74 13.32 -11.70
N LEU A 121 -5.66 13.03 -12.63
CA LEU A 121 -5.80 13.72 -13.91
C LEU A 121 -6.60 15.03 -13.82
N THR A 122 -7.58 15.13 -12.92
CA THR A 122 -8.37 16.36 -12.74
C THR A 122 -7.53 17.64 -12.55
N PRO A 123 -6.56 17.70 -11.61
CA PRO A 123 -5.72 18.89 -11.46
C PRO A 123 -4.80 19.12 -12.67
N PHE A 124 -4.38 18.06 -13.36
CA PHE A 124 -3.58 18.14 -14.59
C PHE A 124 -4.37 18.79 -15.73
N PHE A 125 -5.57 18.31 -16.04
CA PHE A 125 -6.42 18.90 -17.08
C PHE A 125 -6.79 20.34 -16.75
N LYS A 126 -7.07 20.66 -15.47
CA LYS A 126 -7.35 22.04 -15.06
C LYS A 126 -6.15 22.97 -15.36
N LEU A 127 -4.94 22.51 -15.09
CA LEU A 127 -3.72 23.26 -15.36
C LEU A 127 -3.49 23.43 -16.87
N GLU A 128 -3.62 22.35 -17.63
CA GLU A 128 -3.47 22.36 -19.09
C GLU A 128 -4.41 23.39 -19.74
N ALA A 129 -5.68 23.39 -19.36
CA ALA A 129 -6.63 24.42 -19.79
C ALA A 129 -6.19 25.83 -19.43
N SER A 130 -5.79 26.01 -18.17
CA SER A 130 -5.43 27.34 -17.68
C SER A 130 -4.24 27.93 -18.42
N ILE A 131 -3.39 27.11 -19.04
CA ILE A 131 -2.26 27.55 -19.86
C ILE A 131 -2.70 27.78 -21.30
N LYS A 132 -3.48 26.84 -21.86
CA LYS A 132 -3.96 26.92 -23.24
C LYS A 132 -4.88 28.12 -23.49
N TYR A 133 -5.71 28.47 -22.51
CA TYR A 133 -6.73 29.51 -22.63
C TYR A 133 -6.40 30.78 -21.83
N LYS A 134 -5.16 30.95 -21.35
CA LYS A 134 -4.76 32.12 -20.53
C LYS A 134 -4.60 33.44 -21.30
N GLY A 135 -4.76 33.41 -22.63
CA GLY A 135 -4.46 34.53 -23.53
C GLY A 135 -5.64 35.04 -24.36
N GLU A 136 -6.83 34.45 -24.27
CA GLU A 136 -8.02 34.93 -25.01
C GLU A 136 -8.86 35.85 -24.08
N HIS A 137 -9.07 37.08 -24.56
CA HIS A 137 -9.58 38.30 -23.91
C HIS A 137 -10.82 38.23 -22.97
N PRO A 138 -11.11 39.33 -22.22
CA PRO A 138 -12.24 39.44 -21.27
C PRO A 138 -13.64 39.40 -21.89
N PHE A 139 -13.74 39.34 -23.21
CA PHE A 139 -14.98 39.34 -23.97
C PHE A 139 -14.88 38.24 -25.05
N PHE A 140 -15.88 37.35 -25.04
CA PHE A 140 -16.05 36.15 -25.89
C PHE A 140 -15.26 34.90 -25.50
N ARG A 141 -15.95 34.09 -24.67
CA ARG A 141 -15.71 32.66 -24.47
C ARG A 141 -15.83 31.93 -25.83
N SER A 142 -14.71 31.60 -26.45
CA SER A 142 -14.67 30.85 -27.72
C SER A 142 -15.26 29.44 -27.55
N MET A 143 -15.80 28.83 -28.61
CA MET A 143 -16.41 27.47 -28.55
C MET A 143 -15.45 26.42 -27.95
N GLY A 144 -14.13 26.62 -28.11
CA GLY A 144 -13.08 25.76 -27.56
C GLY A 144 -12.98 25.80 -26.03
N GLU A 145 -13.14 26.97 -25.41
CA GLU A 145 -13.18 27.10 -23.96
C GLU A 145 -14.41 26.40 -23.37
N TYR A 146 -15.59 26.64 -23.96
CA TYR A 146 -16.84 26.01 -23.53
C TYR A 146 -16.78 24.48 -23.61
N ALA A 147 -16.24 23.94 -24.70
CA ALA A 147 -16.07 22.49 -24.86
C ALA A 147 -15.13 21.92 -23.79
N PHE A 148 -14.06 22.63 -23.45
CA PHE A 148 -13.13 22.22 -22.40
C PHE A 148 -13.77 22.24 -21.00
N TYR A 149 -14.47 23.33 -20.65
CA TYR A 149 -15.20 23.41 -19.39
C TYR A 149 -16.28 22.32 -19.26
N LYS A 150 -16.95 21.99 -20.36
CA LYS A 150 -17.90 20.87 -20.43
C LYS A 150 -17.21 19.54 -20.14
N LYS A 151 -16.03 19.28 -20.73
CA LYS A 151 -15.22 18.08 -20.47
C LYS A 151 -14.77 18.00 -19.00
N LEU A 152 -14.26 19.09 -18.43
CA LEU A 152 -13.90 19.13 -17.00
C LEU A 152 -15.10 18.85 -16.09
N ASN A 153 -16.25 19.43 -16.40
CA ASN A 153 -17.47 19.21 -15.62
C ASN A 153 -17.94 17.76 -15.71
N MET A 154 -17.79 17.11 -16.87
CA MET A 154 -18.07 15.69 -17.03
C MET A 154 -17.16 14.82 -16.17
N VAL A 155 -15.84 15.10 -16.19
CA VAL A 155 -14.84 14.40 -15.34
C VAL A 155 -15.19 14.55 -13.86
N LYS A 156 -15.48 15.76 -13.39
CA LYS A 156 -15.87 16.02 -12.00
C LYS A 156 -17.17 15.32 -11.59
N ARG A 157 -18.18 15.30 -12.47
CA ARG A 157 -19.44 14.60 -12.21
C ARG A 157 -19.20 13.10 -12.07
N LYS A 158 -18.40 12.53 -12.98
CA LYS A 158 -18.01 11.12 -12.94
C LYS A 158 -17.26 10.78 -11.65
N GLU A 159 -16.26 11.58 -11.29
CA GLU A 159 -15.51 11.47 -10.03
C GLU A 159 -16.46 11.47 -8.82
N LYS A 160 -17.41 12.42 -8.78
CA LYS A 160 -18.41 12.49 -7.70
C LYS A 160 -19.28 11.24 -7.64
N THR A 161 -19.76 10.75 -8.77
CA THR A 161 -20.59 9.54 -8.84
C THR A 161 -19.84 8.33 -8.32
N ILE A 162 -18.60 8.10 -8.78
CA ILE A 162 -17.78 6.97 -8.35
C ILE A 162 -17.47 7.07 -6.85
N ARG A 163 -17.12 8.25 -6.35
CA ARG A 163 -16.88 8.48 -4.91
C ARG A 163 -18.09 8.08 -4.07
N LEU A 164 -19.30 8.51 -4.44
CA LEU A 164 -20.51 8.17 -3.71
C LEU A 164 -20.80 6.65 -3.74
N SER A 165 -20.50 5.97 -4.85
CA SER A 165 -20.61 4.52 -4.92
C SER A 165 -19.60 3.82 -4.02
N LEU A 166 -18.34 4.27 -3.99
CA LEU A 166 -17.31 3.73 -3.11
C LEU A 166 -17.65 3.95 -1.62
N GLU A 167 -18.24 5.10 -1.27
CA GLU A 167 -18.72 5.37 0.09
C GLU A 167 -19.79 4.36 0.53
N LYS A 168 -20.74 4.01 -0.34
CA LYS A 168 -21.75 2.98 -0.05
C LYS A 168 -21.11 1.61 0.21
N LEU A 169 -20.14 1.21 -0.62
CA LEU A 169 -19.42 -0.04 -0.45
C LEU A 169 -18.63 -0.10 0.87
N VAL A 170 -18.09 1.05 1.31
CA VAL A 170 -17.44 1.16 2.63
C VAL A 170 -18.43 0.87 3.75
N TRP A 171 -19.63 1.44 3.71
CA TRP A 171 -20.67 1.17 4.71
C TRP A 171 -21.09 -0.30 4.73
N GLU A 172 -21.26 -0.90 3.56
CA GLU A 172 -21.58 -2.33 3.44
C GLU A 172 -20.47 -3.20 4.03
N ARG A 173 -19.21 -2.87 3.77
CA ARG A 173 -18.06 -3.58 4.34
C ARG A 173 -17.98 -3.47 5.85
N LEU A 174 -18.22 -2.28 6.41
CA LEU A 174 -18.26 -2.08 7.86
C LEU A 174 -19.35 -2.92 8.51
N ARG A 175 -20.53 -3.02 7.87
CA ARG A 175 -21.62 -3.88 8.33
C ARG A 175 -21.21 -5.36 8.33
N GLN A 176 -20.59 -5.85 7.26
CA GLN A 176 -20.09 -7.24 7.19
C GLN A 176 -19.05 -7.54 8.30
N ILE A 177 -18.17 -6.58 8.59
CA ILE A 177 -17.20 -6.70 9.68
C ILE A 177 -17.91 -6.80 11.04
N ASP A 178 -18.91 -5.94 11.29
CA ASP A 178 -19.69 -5.95 12.53
C ASP A 178 -20.49 -7.26 12.71
N GLU A 179 -21.12 -7.75 11.64
CA GLU A 179 -21.82 -9.04 11.64
C GLU A 179 -20.88 -10.20 11.98
N ARG A 180 -19.66 -10.24 11.43
CA ARG A 180 -18.66 -11.26 11.78
C ARG A 180 -18.22 -11.18 13.24
N LYS A 181 -18.02 -9.97 13.76
CA LYS A 181 -17.68 -9.77 15.18
C LYS A 181 -18.76 -10.29 16.11
N LYS A 182 -20.04 -10.08 15.77
CA LYS A 182 -21.19 -10.60 16.53
C LYS A 182 -21.25 -12.13 16.54
N LEU A 183 -20.75 -12.79 15.51
CA LEU A 183 -20.66 -14.25 15.44
C LEU A 183 -19.52 -14.82 16.31
N GLY A 184 -18.64 -13.98 16.87
CA GLY A 184 -17.50 -14.43 17.68
C GLY A 184 -16.43 -15.18 16.89
N ILE A 185 -16.44 -15.08 15.56
CA ILE A 185 -15.48 -15.75 14.69
C ILE A 185 -14.28 -14.81 14.47
N PRO A 186 -13.07 -15.16 14.92
CA PRO A 186 -11.89 -14.31 14.74
C PRO A 186 -11.53 -14.14 13.27
N THR A 187 -10.98 -12.98 12.95
CA THR A 187 -10.49 -12.62 11.62
C THR A 187 -8.98 -12.38 11.64
N ILE A 188 -8.26 -13.18 10.84
CA ILE A 188 -6.82 -13.12 10.64
C ILE A 188 -6.53 -12.59 9.24
N VAL A 189 -5.72 -11.54 9.16
CA VAL A 189 -5.41 -10.87 7.90
C VAL A 189 -3.93 -11.02 7.57
N LEU A 190 -3.62 -11.48 6.36
CA LEU A 190 -2.25 -11.58 5.86
C LEU A 190 -1.82 -10.25 5.25
N ALA A 191 -0.69 -9.71 5.71
CA ALA A 191 -0.10 -8.45 5.27
C ALA A 191 1.38 -8.64 4.89
N GLY A 192 1.94 -7.68 4.17
CA GLY A 192 3.36 -7.67 3.79
C GLY A 192 3.61 -7.27 2.34
N MET A 193 4.87 -7.08 2.00
CA MET A 193 5.30 -6.68 0.66
C MET A 193 4.83 -7.68 -0.41
N TYR A 194 4.72 -7.23 -1.66
CA TYR A 194 4.52 -8.15 -2.78
C TYR A 194 5.68 -9.17 -2.83
N ASN A 195 5.39 -10.38 -3.30
CA ASN A 195 6.29 -11.53 -3.21
C ASN A 195 6.69 -11.98 -1.77
N ALA A 196 6.08 -11.44 -0.71
CA ALA A 196 6.27 -11.99 0.64
C ALA A 196 5.69 -13.42 0.81
N GLY A 197 4.93 -13.91 -0.18
CA GLY A 197 4.28 -15.23 -0.16
C GLY A 197 2.94 -15.26 0.57
N LYS A 198 2.21 -14.13 0.65
CA LYS A 198 0.88 -14.05 1.29
C LYS A 198 -0.12 -15.04 0.70
N THR A 199 -0.32 -15.01 -0.61
CA THR A 199 -1.25 -15.92 -1.30
C THR A 199 -0.78 -17.37 -1.21
N ALA A 200 0.53 -17.63 -1.21
CA ALA A 200 1.07 -18.97 -1.00
C ALA A 200 0.75 -19.51 0.41
N LEU A 201 0.98 -18.71 1.45
CA LEU A 201 0.65 -19.07 2.83
C LEU A 201 -0.86 -19.22 3.02
N PHE A 202 -1.65 -18.32 2.42
CA PHE A 202 -3.11 -18.42 2.40
C PHE A 202 -3.56 -19.75 1.79
N ASN A 203 -3.02 -20.12 0.63
CA ASN A 203 -3.34 -21.37 -0.04
C ASN A 203 -2.96 -22.58 0.81
N ALA A 204 -1.79 -22.54 1.45
CA ALA A 204 -1.30 -23.61 2.30
C ALA A 204 -2.21 -23.81 3.53
N ILE A 205 -2.55 -22.73 4.25
CA ILE A 205 -3.40 -22.80 5.45
C ILE A 205 -4.84 -23.16 5.12
N CYS A 206 -5.37 -22.62 4.01
CA CYS A 206 -6.80 -22.74 3.70
C CYS A 206 -7.13 -23.84 2.67
N GLY A 207 -6.15 -24.61 2.20
CA GLY A 207 -6.35 -25.64 1.17
C GLY A 207 -6.85 -25.07 -0.17
N CYS A 208 -6.52 -23.81 -0.49
CA CYS A 208 -6.93 -23.16 -1.73
C CYS A 208 -5.86 -23.32 -2.82
N ASN A 209 -6.25 -23.20 -4.10
CA ASN A 209 -5.32 -23.22 -5.23
C ASN A 209 -5.38 -21.90 -6.03
N LYS A 210 -5.18 -20.78 -5.35
CA LYS A 210 -5.15 -19.45 -6.00
C LYS A 210 -3.84 -19.24 -6.75
N PRO A 211 -3.83 -18.48 -7.86
CA PRO A 211 -2.61 -18.17 -8.59
C PRO A 211 -1.62 -17.42 -7.70
N VAL A 212 -0.38 -17.90 -7.67
CA VAL A 212 0.75 -17.23 -7.01
C VAL A 212 1.64 -16.68 -8.10
N SER A 213 2.01 -15.40 -8.00
CA SER A 213 2.93 -14.74 -8.94
C SER A 213 3.84 -13.79 -8.18
N ASP A 214 5.04 -13.59 -8.72
CA ASP A 214 6.03 -12.64 -8.21
C ASP A 214 5.71 -11.19 -8.61
N SER A 215 4.75 -10.98 -9.50
CA SER A 215 4.30 -9.65 -9.90
C SER A 215 3.71 -8.89 -8.71
N PRO A 216 3.99 -7.59 -8.60
CA PRO A 216 3.25 -6.70 -7.71
C PRO A 216 1.74 -6.81 -7.94
N PHE A 217 0.98 -6.71 -6.85
CA PHE A 217 -0.47 -6.46 -6.91
C PHE A 217 -1.34 -7.55 -7.56
N THR A 218 -0.91 -8.81 -7.50
CA THR A 218 -1.69 -9.99 -7.93
C THR A 218 -3.05 -10.11 -7.25
N THR A 219 -3.15 -9.68 -5.99
CA THR A 219 -4.38 -9.71 -5.19
C THR A 219 -4.83 -8.27 -4.92
N LEU A 220 -5.78 -7.77 -5.71
CA LEU A 220 -6.33 -6.42 -5.55
C LEU A 220 -7.54 -6.37 -4.61
N SER A 221 -8.39 -7.39 -4.62
CA SER A 221 -9.53 -7.51 -3.71
C SER A 221 -9.24 -8.52 -2.61
N SER A 222 -9.59 -8.16 -1.36
CA SER A 222 -9.46 -9.06 -0.22
C SER A 222 -10.23 -10.36 -0.45
N LYS A 223 -9.56 -11.50 -0.27
CA LYS A 223 -10.18 -12.82 -0.43
C LYS A 223 -10.33 -13.50 0.92
N TYR A 224 -11.55 -13.93 1.21
CA TYR A 224 -11.91 -14.59 2.45
C TYR A 224 -11.94 -16.09 2.27
N GLN A 225 -11.45 -16.82 3.27
CA GLN A 225 -11.72 -18.24 3.41
C GLN A 225 -11.94 -18.55 4.89
N LEU A 226 -12.98 -19.34 5.18
CA LEU A 226 -13.18 -19.88 6.51
C LEU A 226 -12.31 -21.13 6.64
N SER A 227 -11.49 -21.18 7.69
CA SER A 227 -10.69 -22.35 8.06
C SER A 227 -10.89 -22.65 9.54
N GLU A 228 -10.32 -23.77 10.00
CA GLU A 228 -10.42 -24.24 11.38
C GLU A 228 -9.02 -24.36 11.97
N ILE A 229 -8.80 -23.72 13.11
CA ILE A 229 -7.54 -23.79 13.88
C ILE A 229 -7.91 -24.35 15.25
N GLU A 230 -7.40 -25.52 15.62
CA GLU A 230 -7.68 -26.17 16.92
C GLU A 230 -9.18 -26.17 17.28
N SER A 231 -10.03 -26.53 16.32
CA SER A 231 -11.49 -26.56 16.47
C SER A 231 -12.19 -25.19 16.61
N GLN A 232 -11.48 -24.09 16.43
CA GLN A 232 -12.03 -22.75 16.32
C GLN A 232 -12.13 -22.31 14.86
N LYS A 233 -13.36 -22.05 14.39
CA LYS A 233 -13.60 -21.42 13.08
C LYS A 233 -12.94 -20.05 13.05
N THR A 234 -12.19 -19.77 11.98
CA THR A 234 -11.41 -18.55 11.82
C THR A 234 -11.46 -18.07 10.37
N PHE A 235 -11.72 -16.79 10.15
CA PHE A 235 -11.61 -16.20 8.83
C PHE A 235 -10.17 -15.83 8.53
N PHE A 236 -9.64 -16.36 7.43
CA PHE A 236 -8.40 -15.90 6.83
C PHE A 236 -8.70 -14.95 5.68
N VAL A 237 -7.92 -13.86 5.60
CA VAL A 237 -8.05 -12.86 4.56
C VAL A 237 -6.71 -12.64 3.87
N ASP A 238 -6.64 -12.96 2.58
CA ASP A 238 -5.53 -12.54 1.71
C ASP A 238 -5.80 -11.11 1.24
N THR A 239 -4.83 -10.21 1.40
CA THR A 239 -4.98 -8.79 1.06
C THR A 239 -3.94 -8.35 0.04
N ILE A 240 -4.05 -7.08 -0.36
CA ILE A 240 -3.13 -6.46 -1.30
C ILE A 240 -1.70 -6.45 -0.78
N GLY A 241 -0.76 -6.80 -1.65
CA GLY A 241 0.66 -6.67 -1.33
C GLY A 241 1.09 -5.22 -1.29
N PHE A 242 1.81 -4.86 -0.23
CA PHE A 242 2.46 -3.55 -0.17
C PHE A 242 3.61 -3.47 -1.17
N VAL A 243 3.92 -2.25 -1.56
CA VAL A 243 5.14 -1.91 -2.28
C VAL A 243 5.95 -0.98 -1.40
N VAL A 244 7.27 -1.04 -1.52
CA VAL A 244 8.19 -0.19 -0.75
C VAL A 244 7.88 1.27 -1.03
N ASP A 245 7.87 2.16 -0.02
CA ASP A 245 7.56 3.59 -0.23
C ASP A 245 6.22 3.81 -0.95
N LEU A 246 5.17 3.20 -0.38
CA LEU A 246 3.80 3.24 -0.88
C LEU A 246 3.25 4.67 -0.84
N ASP A 247 2.78 5.19 -1.98
CA ASP A 247 2.22 6.54 -2.06
C ASP A 247 0.95 6.67 -1.18
N PRO A 248 0.83 7.71 -0.32
CA PRO A 248 -0.36 7.92 0.50
C PRO A 248 -1.67 8.03 -0.29
N MET A 249 -1.64 8.56 -1.52
CA MET A 249 -2.83 8.60 -2.39
C MET A 249 -3.31 7.20 -2.77
N LEU A 250 -2.37 6.25 -2.83
CA LEU A 250 -2.66 4.86 -3.12
C LEU A 250 -3.37 4.18 -1.93
N ILE A 251 -2.91 4.46 -0.71
CA ILE A 251 -3.55 4.01 0.54
C ILE A 251 -5.02 4.47 0.56
N GLU A 252 -5.31 5.73 0.24
CA GLU A 252 -6.69 6.24 0.20
C GLU A 252 -7.55 5.49 -0.83
N SER A 253 -6.95 5.09 -1.95
CA SER A 253 -7.64 4.41 -3.05
C SER A 253 -8.04 2.97 -2.68
N PHE A 254 -7.31 2.31 -1.77
CA PHE A 254 -7.57 0.93 -1.29
C PHE A 254 -8.23 0.87 0.09
N LYS A 255 -9.03 1.88 0.42
CA LYS A 255 -9.68 2.01 1.72
C LYS A 255 -10.44 0.75 2.16
N LEU A 256 -11.09 0.03 1.23
CA LEU A 256 -11.84 -1.20 1.56
C LEU A 256 -10.92 -2.32 2.07
N ASN A 257 -9.78 -2.54 1.42
CA ASN A 257 -8.80 -3.54 1.83
C ASN A 257 -8.16 -3.19 3.18
N ILE A 258 -7.96 -1.89 3.40
CA ILE A 258 -7.43 -1.34 4.64
C ILE A 258 -8.38 -1.55 5.82
N LEU A 259 -9.70 -1.51 5.60
CA LEU A 259 -10.67 -1.79 6.66
C LEU A 259 -10.52 -3.20 7.22
N ASP A 260 -10.16 -4.17 6.38
CA ASP A 260 -9.93 -5.55 6.83
C ASP A 260 -8.73 -5.62 7.76
N LEU A 261 -7.60 -5.01 7.36
CA LEU A 261 -6.39 -4.93 8.19
C LEU A 261 -6.66 -4.24 9.53
N ARG A 262 -7.38 -3.13 9.52
CA ARG A 262 -7.69 -2.36 10.74
C ARG A 262 -8.66 -3.08 11.67
N SER A 263 -9.61 -3.83 11.10
CA SER A 263 -10.63 -4.55 11.87
C SER A 263 -10.20 -5.94 12.33
N ALA A 264 -9.06 -6.43 11.84
CA ALA A 264 -8.50 -7.72 12.18
C ALA A 264 -8.26 -7.90 13.67
N ASP A 265 -8.48 -9.13 14.13
CA ASP A 265 -8.10 -9.56 15.48
C ASP A 265 -6.60 -9.85 15.51
N ILE A 266 -6.07 -10.46 14.45
CA ILE A 266 -4.65 -10.75 14.25
C ILE A 266 -4.23 -10.33 12.85
N VAL A 267 -3.08 -9.66 12.74
CA VAL A 267 -2.42 -9.38 11.46
C VAL A 267 -1.15 -10.19 11.38
N ILE A 268 -1.02 -11.05 10.36
CA ILE A 268 0.21 -11.78 10.09
C ILE A 268 1.00 -10.99 9.06
N LEU A 269 2.10 -10.37 9.49
CA LEU A 269 3.01 -9.67 8.61
C LEU A 269 4.06 -10.65 8.07
N LEU A 270 3.95 -11.00 6.79
CA LEU A 270 4.93 -11.83 6.10
C LEU A 270 6.11 -10.98 5.63
N VAL A 271 7.32 -11.46 5.91
CA VAL A 271 8.58 -10.90 5.41
C VAL A 271 9.37 -12.03 4.77
N ALA A 272 9.71 -11.91 3.48
CA ALA A 272 10.46 -12.95 2.78
C ALA A 272 11.97 -12.87 3.08
N LEU A 273 12.60 -14.03 3.16
CA LEU A 273 14.02 -14.22 3.51
C LEU A 273 14.95 -14.39 2.30
N ASP A 274 14.45 -14.17 1.08
CA ASP A 274 15.20 -14.30 -0.17
C ASP A 274 15.99 -13.04 -0.56
N ASP A 275 15.89 -11.97 0.22
CA ASP A 275 16.62 -10.72 0.03
C ASP A 275 17.84 -10.59 0.97
N PRO A 276 18.83 -9.73 0.63
CA PRO A 276 19.86 -9.29 1.57
C PRO A 276 19.28 -8.68 2.86
N LEU A 277 20.04 -8.75 3.96
CA LEU A 277 19.61 -8.31 5.29
C LEU A 277 19.14 -6.86 5.33
N GLU A 278 19.82 -5.95 4.63
CA GLU A 278 19.45 -4.53 4.60
C GLU A 278 18.10 -4.30 3.91
N ILE A 279 17.77 -5.13 2.90
CA ILE A 279 16.50 -5.07 2.18
C ILE A 279 15.39 -5.69 3.04
N ILE A 280 15.66 -6.80 3.73
CA ILE A 280 14.73 -7.39 4.69
C ILE A 280 14.36 -6.36 5.77
N GLU A 281 15.35 -5.71 6.37
CA GLU A 281 15.16 -4.67 7.37
C GLU A 281 14.33 -3.49 6.84
N LEU A 282 14.65 -3.01 5.63
CA LEU A 282 13.91 -1.93 4.98
C LEU A 282 12.44 -2.33 4.74
N LYS A 283 12.19 -3.51 4.19
CA LYS A 283 10.84 -4.03 3.90
C LYS A 283 10.03 -4.20 5.18
N PHE A 284 10.66 -4.70 6.25
CA PHE A 284 10.03 -4.81 7.56
C PHE A 284 9.63 -3.44 8.11
N LYS A 285 10.59 -2.50 8.18
CA LYS A 285 10.34 -1.14 8.71
C LYS A 285 9.25 -0.39 7.94
N GLU A 286 9.28 -0.45 6.60
CA GLU A 286 8.25 0.18 5.79
C GLU A 286 6.88 -0.52 5.95
N SER A 287 6.85 -1.85 6.09
CA SER A 287 5.59 -2.57 6.34
C SER A 287 4.97 -2.17 7.69
N ILE A 288 5.76 -2.09 8.76
CA ILE A 288 5.30 -1.65 10.08
C ILE A 288 4.80 -0.20 10.02
N LYS A 289 5.54 0.68 9.35
CA LYS A 289 5.13 2.08 9.14
C LYS A 289 3.78 2.17 8.41
N ILE A 290 3.56 1.38 7.36
CA ILE A 290 2.28 1.30 6.65
C ILE A 290 1.17 0.83 7.59
N LEU A 291 1.37 -0.28 8.31
CA LEU A 291 0.39 -0.83 9.26
C LEU A 291 0.03 0.18 10.36
N LYS A 292 1.03 0.89 10.89
CA LYS A 292 0.84 1.95 11.90
C LYS A 292 0.04 3.13 11.34
N ASN A 293 0.35 3.57 10.12
CA ASN A 293 -0.39 4.66 9.45
C ASN A 293 -1.85 4.29 9.17
N ILE A 294 -2.12 3.00 8.94
CA ILE A 294 -3.47 2.46 8.76
C ILE A 294 -4.23 2.34 10.11
N GLY A 295 -3.52 2.37 11.23
CA GLY A 295 -4.08 2.25 12.57
C GLY A 295 -4.18 0.80 13.07
N VAL A 296 -3.32 -0.09 12.59
CA VAL A 296 -3.16 -1.44 13.16
C VAL A 296 -2.35 -1.33 14.44
N GLU A 297 -2.86 -1.90 15.53
CA GLU A 297 -2.16 -1.96 16.82
C GLU A 297 -1.02 -2.98 16.77
N GLU A 298 0.17 -2.60 17.22
CA GLU A 298 1.37 -3.46 17.19
C GLU A 298 1.16 -4.80 17.91
N LYS A 299 0.42 -4.81 19.03
CA LYS A 299 0.09 -6.05 19.78
C LYS A 299 -0.69 -7.10 18.96
N ARG A 300 -1.38 -6.70 17.90
CA ARG A 300 -2.13 -7.63 17.02
C ARG A 300 -1.27 -8.25 15.93
N ILE A 301 -0.04 -7.76 15.76
CA ILE A 301 0.85 -8.20 14.69
C ILE A 301 1.62 -9.45 15.13
N ILE A 302 1.67 -10.45 14.26
CA ILE A 302 2.59 -11.60 14.33
C ILE A 302 3.45 -11.54 13.08
N ILE A 303 4.77 -11.70 13.22
CA ILE A 303 5.70 -11.65 12.10
C ILE A 303 6.02 -13.06 11.62
N ALA A 304 5.80 -13.33 10.35
CA ALA A 304 6.11 -14.60 9.71
C ALA A 304 7.27 -14.40 8.73
N MET A 305 8.45 -14.87 9.11
CA MET A 305 9.65 -14.84 8.27
C MET A 305 9.58 -15.99 7.27
N ASN A 306 9.05 -15.70 6.09
CA ASN A 306 8.70 -16.66 5.06
C ASN A 306 9.88 -16.99 4.14
N LYS A 307 9.78 -18.11 3.41
CA LYS A 307 10.84 -18.71 2.57
C LYS A 307 12.01 -19.25 3.40
N ALA A 308 11.71 -19.77 4.60
CA ALA A 308 12.71 -20.35 5.48
C ALA A 308 13.37 -21.62 4.90
N ASP A 309 12.78 -22.24 3.88
CA ASP A 309 13.35 -23.34 3.10
C ASP A 309 14.66 -22.97 2.37
N LEU A 310 14.91 -21.67 2.16
CA LEU A 310 16.15 -21.17 1.56
C LEU A 310 17.32 -21.07 2.55
N LEU A 311 17.07 -21.30 3.84
CA LEU A 311 18.07 -21.14 4.90
C LEU A 311 18.70 -22.47 5.31
N ASN A 312 20.02 -22.55 5.21
CA ASN A 312 20.79 -23.62 5.82
C ASN A 312 20.92 -23.38 7.35
N GLY A 313 21.24 -24.42 8.12
CA GLY A 313 21.28 -24.37 9.59
C GLY A 313 22.14 -23.23 10.18
N GLU A 314 23.35 -23.01 9.66
CA GLU A 314 24.23 -21.92 10.10
C GLU A 314 23.67 -20.53 9.78
N LYS A 315 23.17 -20.35 8.54
CA LYS A 315 22.53 -19.09 8.12
C LYS A 315 21.30 -18.77 8.97
N ARG A 316 20.50 -19.79 9.30
CA ARG A 316 19.31 -19.66 10.14
C ARG A 316 19.66 -19.20 11.56
N ALA A 317 20.73 -19.73 12.16
CA ALA A 317 21.19 -19.31 13.48
C ALA A 317 21.67 -17.85 13.48
N ALA A 318 22.49 -17.47 12.50
CA ALA A 318 22.97 -16.09 12.35
C ALA A 318 21.81 -15.10 12.12
N LEU A 319 20.87 -15.44 11.23
CA LEU A 319 19.65 -14.65 11.00
C LEU A 319 18.79 -14.53 12.25
N SER A 320 18.65 -15.60 13.04
CA SER A 320 17.85 -15.58 14.27
C SER A 320 18.34 -14.53 15.26
N LEU A 321 19.66 -14.38 15.45
CA LEU A 321 20.23 -13.35 16.32
C LEU A 321 19.89 -11.94 15.82
N PHE A 322 20.11 -11.68 14.53
CA PHE A 322 19.78 -10.39 13.91
C PHE A 322 18.29 -10.05 14.03
N LEU A 323 17.42 -11.02 13.68
CA LEU A 323 15.98 -10.85 13.72
C LEU A 323 15.46 -10.67 15.15
N THR A 324 16.08 -11.31 16.14
CA THR A 324 15.68 -11.11 17.55
C THR A 324 15.88 -9.66 17.99
N SER A 325 16.95 -9.01 17.52
CA SER A 325 17.18 -7.58 17.76
C SER A 325 16.20 -6.71 16.96
N LEU A 326 16.03 -6.99 15.66
CA LEU A 326 15.18 -6.18 14.77
C LEU A 326 13.69 -6.26 15.13
N LEU A 327 13.22 -7.44 15.53
CA LEU A 327 11.81 -7.75 15.80
C LEU A 327 11.45 -7.64 17.29
N SER A 328 12.30 -7.01 18.09
CA SER A 328 12.06 -6.80 19.51
C SER A 328 10.69 -6.16 19.76
N GLY A 329 9.85 -6.82 20.56
CA GLY A 329 8.48 -6.38 20.85
C GLY A 329 7.38 -7.04 20.00
N PHE A 330 7.74 -7.86 19.01
CA PHE A 330 6.80 -8.62 18.20
C PHE A 330 6.96 -10.13 18.43
N GLU A 331 5.84 -10.86 18.41
CA GLU A 331 5.87 -12.31 18.28
C GLU A 331 6.20 -12.68 16.84
N TRP A 332 7.16 -13.59 16.65
CA TRP A 332 7.63 -13.95 15.32
C TRP A 332 8.01 -15.43 15.19
N CYS A 333 7.98 -15.95 13.97
CA CYS A 333 8.42 -17.31 13.65
C CYS A 333 8.94 -17.43 12.21
N PHE A 334 9.69 -18.50 11.95
CA PHE A 334 10.05 -18.91 10.60
C PHE A 334 8.91 -19.72 9.98
N VAL A 335 8.63 -19.49 8.69
CA VAL A 335 7.66 -20.28 7.93
C VAL A 335 8.19 -20.60 6.53
N SER A 336 7.78 -21.73 5.97
CA SER A 336 7.85 -21.98 4.53
C SER A 336 6.45 -22.26 4.01
N ALA A 337 5.87 -21.28 3.32
CA ALA A 337 4.60 -21.47 2.62
C ALA A 337 4.70 -22.54 1.51
N LYS A 338 5.89 -22.70 0.92
CA LYS A 338 6.15 -23.66 -0.17
C LYS A 338 6.19 -25.10 0.34
N GLU A 339 6.99 -25.35 1.38
CA GLU A 339 7.13 -26.68 2.00
C GLU A 339 6.02 -26.99 3.02
N LYS A 340 5.06 -26.08 3.18
CA LYS A 340 3.95 -26.16 4.14
C LYS A 340 4.41 -26.28 5.60
N GLU A 341 5.54 -25.66 5.92
CA GLU A 341 6.08 -25.55 7.27
C GLU A 341 5.56 -24.28 7.94
N TYR A 342 4.43 -24.38 8.63
CA TYR A 342 3.81 -23.25 9.35
C TYR A 342 3.18 -23.64 10.69
N SER A 343 3.55 -24.79 11.26
CA SER A 343 3.03 -25.26 12.57
C SER A 343 3.33 -24.28 13.70
N SER A 344 4.54 -23.72 13.74
CA SER A 344 4.92 -22.69 14.72
C SER A 344 4.05 -21.44 14.60
N LEU A 345 3.68 -21.03 13.39
CA LEU A 345 2.78 -19.90 13.17
C LEU A 345 1.38 -20.21 13.72
N LEU A 346 0.83 -21.40 13.47
CA LEU A 346 -0.47 -21.81 14.02
C LEU A 346 -0.45 -21.78 15.54
N SER A 347 0.62 -22.26 16.18
CA SER A 347 0.73 -22.22 17.65
C SER A 347 0.72 -20.80 18.24
N LEU A 348 1.39 -19.85 17.57
CA LEU A 348 1.37 -18.44 17.96
C LEU A 348 -0.02 -17.81 17.76
N ILE A 349 -0.69 -18.16 16.66
CA ILE A 349 -2.06 -17.74 16.40
C ILE A 349 -2.99 -18.24 17.51
N THR A 350 -2.95 -19.53 17.84
CA THR A 350 -3.76 -20.12 18.92
C THR A 350 -3.54 -19.37 20.24
N LYS A 351 -2.28 -19.19 20.63
CA LYS A 351 -1.93 -18.47 21.86
C LYS A 351 -2.52 -17.06 21.87
N LYS A 352 -2.37 -16.31 20.78
CA LYS A 352 -2.89 -14.94 20.68
C LYS A 352 -4.42 -14.90 20.66
N LEU A 353 -5.09 -15.86 20.02
CA LEU A 353 -6.55 -15.99 20.06
C LEU A 353 -7.06 -16.26 21.48
N GLN A 354 -6.37 -17.11 22.25
CA GLN A 354 -6.69 -17.35 23.66
C GLN A 354 -6.53 -16.09 24.52
N GLU A 355 -5.50 -15.28 24.27
CA GLU A 355 -5.29 -14.01 24.97
C GLU A 355 -6.41 -13.00 24.66
N LEU A 356 -6.89 -12.96 23.41
CA LEU A 356 -7.98 -12.09 22.98
C LEU A 356 -9.35 -12.51 23.56
N ASN A 357 -9.55 -13.81 23.76
CA ASN A 357 -10.78 -14.37 24.34
C ASN A 357 -10.85 -14.27 25.87
N ARG A 358 -9.77 -13.87 26.56
CA ARG A 358 -9.83 -13.62 28.01
C ARG A 358 -10.71 -12.40 28.27
N PRO A 359 -11.70 -12.48 29.18
CA PRO A 359 -12.50 -11.32 29.53
C PRO A 359 -11.57 -10.21 30.03
N GLN A 360 -11.60 -9.05 29.38
CA GLN A 360 -10.91 -7.88 29.90
C GLN A 360 -11.50 -7.58 31.26
N SER A 361 -10.70 -7.74 32.32
CA SER A 361 -11.07 -7.29 33.66
C SER A 361 -11.56 -5.85 33.57
N PRO A 362 -12.70 -5.49 34.19
CA PRO A 362 -13.18 -4.12 34.16
C PRO A 362 -12.07 -3.19 34.66
N PRO A 363 -11.92 -1.98 34.08
CA PRO A 363 -10.91 -1.04 34.53
C PRO A 363 -11.06 -0.83 36.04
N GLN A 364 -9.97 -1.07 36.78
CA GLN A 364 -9.87 -0.81 38.22
C GLN A 364 -9.86 0.71 38.48
N THR A 365 -10.98 1.38 38.22
CA THR A 365 -11.17 2.81 38.55
C THR A 365 -12.61 3.14 38.96
N ALA A 366 -13.36 2.16 39.48
CA ALA A 366 -14.72 2.39 39.99
C ALA A 366 -14.99 1.74 41.37
N SER A 367 -13.98 1.65 42.24
CA SER A 367 -14.15 1.19 43.64
C SER A 367 -13.62 2.17 44.69
N MET A 368 -13.40 3.45 44.34
CA MET A 368 -12.93 4.48 45.28
C MET A 368 -13.89 5.68 45.47
N PHE A 369 -15.17 5.53 45.11
CA PHE A 369 -16.19 6.57 45.36
C PHE A 369 -17.52 6.00 45.84
N ILE A 370 -17.50 5.10 46.83
CA ILE A 370 -18.69 4.82 47.66
C ILE A 370 -18.23 4.72 49.12
N SER A 371 -17.80 5.84 49.68
CA SER A 371 -17.67 6.05 51.12
C SER A 371 -17.47 7.54 51.36
N ARG A 372 -18.59 8.27 51.51
CA ARG A 372 -18.77 9.59 52.15
C ARG A 372 -19.98 10.28 51.53
N ARG A 373 -21.16 9.91 52.00
CA ARG A 373 -22.35 10.80 52.06
C ARG A 373 -23.35 10.22 53.06
N THR A 374 -22.96 10.27 54.32
CA THR A 374 -23.86 10.33 55.46
C THR A 374 -23.28 11.39 56.40
N PHE A 375 -24.17 12.19 57.01
CA PHE A 375 -23.91 13.33 57.91
C PHE A 375 -23.55 14.66 57.25
N GLN A 376 -24.56 15.50 56.99
CA GLN A 376 -24.96 16.58 57.93
C GLN A 376 -26.06 17.44 57.30
N SER A 377 -27.27 17.31 57.85
CA SER A 377 -28.31 18.32 57.82
C SER A 377 -28.73 18.56 59.26
N SER A 378 -28.21 19.62 59.88
CA SER A 378 -28.74 20.17 61.13
C SER A 378 -28.06 21.53 61.40
N SER A 379 -28.90 22.58 61.46
CA SER A 379 -28.76 23.82 62.26
C SER A 379 -27.45 24.62 62.12
N SER A 380 -27.46 25.90 61.75
CA SER A 380 -28.24 27.01 62.32
C SER A 380 -28.18 28.21 61.40
#